data_AF-A0A538LKD9-F1
#
_entry.id   AF-A0A538LKD9-F1
#
_cell.length_a   1.000
_cell.length_b   1.000
_cell.length_c   1.000
_cell.angle_alpha   90.00
_cell.angle_beta   90.00
_cell.angle_gamma   90.00
#
_symmetry.space_group_name_H-M   'P 1'
#
loop_
_entity.id
_entity.type
_entity.pdbx_description
1 polymer ?
#
loop_
_entity_poly.entity_id
_entity_poly.type
_entity_poly.pdbx_seq_one_letter_code
_entity_poly.pdbx_strand_id
1 'polypeptide(L)' 'MSEDLIAAANDELRALGYQARDLAVHPAPRGKALLKGNKLLSPLSDEPETLLRVVRELVPTSTELGTGMLRPADLRASL' A
#
# COMPACT_ATOMS: atom_id res chain seq x y z
N MET A 1 -10.64 -14.50 -0.14
CA MET A 1 -9.86 -14.13 1.06
C MET A 1 -8.76 -13.13 0.71
N SER A 2 -7.71 -13.53 -0.01
CA SER A 2 -6.62 -12.59 -0.39
C SER A 2 -7.09 -11.48 -1.32
N GLU A 3 -7.99 -11.78 -2.28
CA GLU A 3 -8.54 -10.78 -3.20
C GLU A 3 -9.43 -9.75 -2.49
N ASP A 4 -10.22 -10.17 -1.49
CA ASP A 4 -11.04 -9.28 -0.67
C ASP A 4 -10.18 -8.28 0.12
N LEU A 5 -9.06 -8.75 0.68
CA LEU A 5 -8.10 -7.91 1.41
C LEU A 5 -7.38 -6.92 0.48
N ILE A 6 -7.03 -7.35 -0.73
CA ILE A 6 -6.45 -6.47 -1.75
C ILE A 6 -7.45 -5.40 -2.18
N ALA A 7 -8.73 -5.77 -2.38
CA ALA A 7 -9.78 -4.80 -2.70
C ALA A 7 -9.95 -3.78 -1.56
N ALA A 8 -10.07 -4.24 -0.31
CA ALA A 8 -10.16 -3.38 0.85
C ALA A 8 -8.97 -2.42 0.96
N ALA A 9 -7.73 -2.90 0.76
CA ALA A 9 -6.54 -2.05 0.80
C ALA A 9 -6.56 -0.98 -0.30
N ASN A 10 -7.05 -1.31 -1.49
CA ASN A 10 -7.20 -0.33 -2.57
C ASN A 10 -8.30 0.70 -2.30
N ASP A 11 -9.40 0.31 -1.65
CA ASP A 11 -10.43 1.26 -1.24
C ASP A 11 -9.94 2.23 -0.16
N GLU A 12 -9.15 1.75 0.81
CA GLU A 12 -8.48 2.61 1.79
C GLU A 12 -7.51 3.60 1.11
N LEU A 13 -6.69 3.14 0.17
CA LEU A 13 -5.79 4.02 -0.60
C LEU A 13 -6.56 5.10 -1.36
N ARG A 14 -7.72 4.76 -1.93
CA ARG A 14 -8.61 5.75 -2.59
C ARG A 14 -9.21 6.73 -1.59
N ALA A 15 -9.63 6.26 -0.42
CA ALA A 15 -10.13 7.12 0.65
C ALA A 15 -9.07 8.11 1.15
N LEU A 16 -7.80 7.68 1.17
CA LEU A 16 -6.64 8.53 1.47
C LEU A 16 -6.26 9.51 0.35
N GLY A 17 -6.94 9.44 -0.81
CA GLY A 17 -6.73 10.32 -1.95
C GLY A 17 -5.74 9.81 -3.01
N TYR A 18 -5.24 8.58 -2.88
CA TYR A 18 -4.35 7.99 -3.86
C TYR A 18 -5.11 7.40 -5.05
N GLN A 19 -4.56 7.63 -6.25
CA GLN A 19 -5.01 6.93 -7.44
C GLN A 19 -4.18 5.67 -7.65
N ALA A 20 -4.69 4.72 -8.44
CA ALA A 20 -3.99 3.45 -8.70
C ALA A 20 -2.59 3.61 -9.34
N ARG A 21 -2.34 4.75 -10.02
CA ARG A 21 -1.01 5.10 -10.54
C ARG A 21 -0.04 5.54 -9.44
N ASP A 22 -0.56 6.11 -8.36
CA ASP A 22 0.22 6.68 -7.27
C ASP A 22 0.55 5.59 -6.25
N LEU A 23 -0.46 4.82 -5.82
CA LEU A 23 -0.34 3.64 -4.96
C LEU A 23 -1.50 2.68 -5.25
N ALA A 24 -1.19 1.41 -5.45
CA ALA A 24 -2.17 0.33 -5.55
C ALA A 24 -1.59 -0.99 -5.03
N VAL A 25 -2.47 -1.82 -4.47
CA VAL A 25 -2.18 -3.20 -4.09
C VAL A 25 -2.63 -4.13 -5.19
N HIS A 26 -1.75 -5.06 -5.58
CA HIS A 26 -2.01 -6.06 -6.60
C HIS A 26 -1.75 -7.46 -6.04
N PRO A 27 -2.43 -8.49 -6.58
CA PRO A 27 -2.09 -9.87 -6.28
C PRO A 27 -0.67 -10.19 -6.77
N ALA A 28 0.06 -10.98 -6.00
CA ALA A 28 1.41 -11.44 -6.30
C ALA A 28 1.50 -12.98 -6.22
N PRO A 29 2.54 -13.60 -6.80
CA PRO A 29 2.73 -15.04 -6.73
C PRO A 29 2.81 -15.55 -5.28
N ARG A 30 2.45 -16.83 -5.07
CA ARG A 30 2.50 -17.51 -3.77
C ARG A 30 1.55 -16.93 -2.71
N GLY A 31 0.38 -16.43 -3.12
CA GLY A 31 -0.66 -15.94 -2.20
C GLY A 31 -0.34 -14.59 -1.55
N LYS A 32 0.73 -13.93 -1.99
CA LYS A 32 1.14 -12.61 -1.50
C LYS A 32 0.41 -11.50 -2.23
N ALA A 33 0.57 -10.29 -1.70
CA ALA A 33 0.18 -9.06 -2.35
C ALA A 33 1.41 -8.16 -2.58
N LEU A 34 1.26 -7.21 -3.49
CA LEU A 34 2.29 -6.29 -3.93
C LEU A 34 1.74 -4.88 -3.94
N LEU A 35 2.24 -4.03 -3.04
CA LEU A 35 1.99 -2.60 -3.06
C LEU A 35 3.02 -1.92 -3.99
N LYS A 36 2.55 -1.20 -4.99
CA LYS A 36 3.40 -0.44 -5.91
C LYS A 36 2.73 0.84 -6.40
N GLY A 37 3.53 1.79 -6.88
CA GLY A 37 3.04 3.00 -7.53
C GLY A 37 4.07 4.13 -7.49
N ASN A 38 3.75 5.27 -8.10
CA ASN A 38 4.66 6.41 -8.23
C ASN A 38 5.02 7.10 -6.90
N LYS A 39 4.22 6.91 -5.86
CA LYS A 39 4.47 7.48 -4.51
C LYS A 39 5.22 6.53 -3.60
N LEU A 40 5.67 5.38 -4.10
CA LEU A 40 6.44 4.39 -3.37
C LEU A 40 7.81 4.20 -4.04
N LEU A 41 8.88 4.35 -3.26
CA LEU A 41 10.25 4.27 -3.79
C LEU A 41 10.57 2.91 -4.43
N SER A 42 10.04 1.83 -3.85
CA SER A 42 10.18 0.49 -4.40
C SER A 42 8.96 -0.37 -4.06
N PRO A 43 8.58 -1.35 -4.90
CA PRO A 43 7.45 -2.21 -4.60
C PRO A 43 7.64 -2.96 -3.28
N LEU A 44 6.59 -2.97 -2.44
CA LEU A 44 6.55 -3.74 -1.20
C LEU A 44 5.72 -4.99 -1.42
N SER A 45 6.35 -6.17 -1.33
CA SER A 45 5.63 -7.44 -1.39
C SER A 45 5.55 -8.07 -0.01
N ASP A 46 4.33 -8.37 0.41
CA ASP A 46 4.05 -8.97 1.71
C ASP A 46 2.71 -9.72 1.68
N GLU A 47 2.29 -10.26 2.83
CA GLU A 47 0.98 -10.88 2.95
C GLU A 47 -0.15 -9.85 2.78
N PRO A 48 -1.32 -10.24 2.23
CA PRO A 48 -2.43 -9.30 2.01
C PRO A 48 -2.91 -8.63 3.30
N GLU A 49 -2.90 -9.34 4.42
CA GLU A 49 -3.28 -8.82 5.75
C GLU A 49 -2.29 -7.77 6.23
N THR A 50 -0.98 -8.05 6.09
CA THR A 50 0.09 -7.10 6.41
C THR A 50 -0.04 -5.84 5.56
N LEU A 51 -0.26 -5.97 4.24
CA LEU A 51 -0.41 -4.80 3.37
C LEU A 51 -1.65 -3.97 3.69
N LEU A 52 -2.78 -4.59 4.02
CA LEU A 52 -3.97 -3.86 4.47
C LEU A 52 -3.68 -3.08 5.75
N ARG A 53 -2.97 -3.69 6.71
CA ARG A 53 -2.57 -3.05 7.96
C ARG A 53 -1.64 -1.87 7.71
N VAL A 54 -0.62 -2.05 6.86
CA VAL A 54 0.30 -0.98 6.44
C VAL A 54 -0.45 0.19 5.82
N VAL A 55 -1.40 -0.08 4.91
CA VAL A 55 -2.21 0.96 4.26
C VAL A 55 -3.04 1.75 5.29
N ARG A 56 -3.61 1.07 6.29
CA ARG A 56 -4.47 1.72 7.29
C ARG A 56 -3.71 2.53 8.33
N GLU A 57 -2.57 2.01 8.79
CA GLU A 57 -1.88 2.56 9.96
C GLU A 57 -0.67 3.43 9.58
N LEU A 58 -0.02 3.15 8.45
CA LEU A 58 1.30 3.70 8.13
C LEU A 58 1.33 4.55 6.86
N VAL A 59 0.30 4.49 6.02
CA VAL A 59 0.21 5.32 4.80
C VAL A 59 -0.47 6.64 5.14
N PRO A 60 0.25 7.78 5.11
CA PRO A 60 -0.35 9.11 5.28
C PRO A 60 -1.25 9.44 4.10
N THR A 61 -2.16 10.41 4.24
CA THR A 61 -2.99 10.86 3.12
C THR A 61 -2.15 11.43 1.97
N SER A 62 -2.70 11.45 0.75
CA SER A 62 -2.00 11.99 -0.43
C SER A 62 -1.58 13.46 -0.24
N THR A 63 -2.35 14.21 0.54
CA THR A 63 -2.09 15.62 0.85
C THR A 63 -0.95 15.77 1.85
N GLU A 64 -0.92 14.94 2.89
CA GLU A 64 0.16 14.93 3.88
C GLU A 64 1.50 14.47 3.29
N LEU A 65 1.47 13.47 2.40
CA LEU A 65 2.66 13.03 1.71
C LEU A 65 3.18 14.10 0.72
N GLY A 66 2.28 14.86 0.10
CA GLY A 66 2.61 15.94 -0.83
C GLY A 66 3.50 15.46 -1.98
N THR A 67 4.68 16.06 -2.14
CA THR A 67 5.68 15.65 -3.14
C THR A 67 6.61 14.53 -2.67
N GLY A 68 6.45 14.07 -1.43
CA GLY A 68 7.23 12.98 -0.85
C GLY A 68 6.96 11.61 -1.47
N MET A 69 7.81 10.65 -1.11
CA MET A 69 7.70 9.24 -1.46
C MET A 69 7.77 8.40 -0.19
N LEU A 70 6.96 7.35 -0.15
CA LEU A 70 7.01 6.31 0.88
C LEU A 70 8.19 5.39 0.63
N ARG A 71 8.87 5.01 1.70
CA ARG A 71 9.96 4.04 1.66
C ARG A 71 9.50 2.77 2.37
N PRO A 72 9.54 1.61 1.70
CA PRO A 72 9.16 0.34 2.32
C PRO A 72 9.94 0.02 3.59
N ALA A 73 11.18 0.51 3.72
CA ALA A 73 11.97 0.37 4.94
C ALA A 73 11.33 1.08 6.15
N ASP A 74 10.79 2.29 5.94
CA ASP A 74 10.11 3.04 6.99
C ASP A 74 8.80 2.34 7.39
N LEU A 75 8.04 1.85 6.40
CA LEU A 75 6.81 1.08 6.65
C LEU A 75 7.08 -0.22 7.41
N ARG A 76 8.18 -0.92 7.10
CA ARG A 76 8.57 -2.16 7.80
C ARG A 76 9.11 -1.92 9.21
N ALA A 77 9.76 -0.78 9.46
CA ALA A 77 10.29 -0.47 10.79
C ALA A 77 9.18 -0.23 11.83
N SER A 78 7.95 0.03 11.38
CA SER A 78 6.77 0.28 12.23
C SER A 78 5.78 -0.91 12.30
N LEU A 79 6.12 -2.05 11.70
CA LEU A 79 5.38 -3.31 11.78
C LEU A 79 5.89 -4.17 12.95
#